data_AF-A0A949PDJ2-F1
#
_entry.id   AF-A0A949PDJ2-F1
#
_cell.length_a   1.000
_cell.length_b   1.000
_cell.length_c   1.000
_cell.angle_alpha   90.00
_cell.angle_beta   90.00
_cell.angle_gamma   90.00
#
_symmetry.space_group_name_H-M   'P 1'
#
loop_
_entity.id
_entity.type
_entity.pdbx_description
1 polymer ?
#
loop_
_entity_poly.entity_id
_entity_poly.type
_entity_poly.pdbx_seq_one_letter_code
_entity_poly.pdbx_strand_id
1 'polypeptide(L)'
;MKNLLHAFSYAAVAFLAFFLITSCGGGSDSVSTNEHLGELPGIAKNYSDKMVAKKEEIKLNTDQDKAFKLYKESEILEEEAEKKVEEHLVAHPINNIPFEMISEYPFTIKDIAVKRCSDTRIEFKANVTMTKNYPKRLFAYIKAVDVDGNQLTRKNGVMGESSFSKKSFKEGEEIELSGSVDGPADLVNFEKLLFVTKEEYNKRIKI
;
A
#
# COMPACT_ATOMS: atom_id res chain seq x y z
N MET A 1 -28.89 18.65 -46.61
CA MET A 1 -29.10 17.62 -45.55
C MET A 1 -27.92 16.67 -45.34
N LYS A 2 -26.68 16.99 -45.75
CA LYS A 2 -25.49 16.18 -45.41
C LYS A 2 -24.63 16.79 -44.29
N ASN A 3 -24.76 18.09 -44.04
CA ASN A 3 -23.98 18.80 -43.03
C ASN A 3 -24.59 18.78 -41.62
N LEU A 4 -25.85 18.31 -41.47
CA LEU A 4 -26.50 18.17 -40.17
C LEU A 4 -26.16 16.83 -39.48
N LEU A 5 -25.83 15.79 -40.25
CA LEU A 5 -25.52 14.47 -39.71
C LEU A 5 -24.11 14.39 -39.11
N HIS A 6 -23.15 15.14 -39.65
CA HIS A 6 -21.80 15.21 -39.10
C HIS A 6 -21.73 16.01 -37.78
N ALA A 7 -22.59 17.01 -37.60
CA ALA A 7 -22.66 17.77 -36.34
C ALA A 7 -23.15 16.91 -35.15
N PHE A 8 -24.03 15.94 -35.40
CA PHE A 8 -24.51 15.01 -34.37
C PHE A 8 -23.50 13.91 -34.01
N SER A 9 -22.60 13.55 -34.93
CA SER A 9 -21.56 12.54 -34.69
C SER A 9 -20.41 13.06 -33.81
N TYR A 10 -20.04 14.34 -33.93
CA TYR A 10 -18.97 14.92 -33.10
C TYR A 10 -19.46 15.37 -31.71
N ALA A 11 -20.74 15.74 -31.57
CA ALA A 11 -21.32 16.10 -30.28
C ALA A 11 -21.46 14.90 -29.33
N ALA A 12 -21.75 13.69 -29.85
CA ALA A 12 -21.89 12.49 -29.03
C ALA A 12 -20.55 11.97 -28.46
N VAL A 13 -19.45 12.13 -29.20
CA VAL A 13 -18.11 11.72 -28.75
C VAL A 13 -17.52 12.72 -27.75
N ALA A 14 -17.80 14.02 -27.89
CA ALA A 14 -17.38 15.04 -26.94
C ALA A 14 -18.14 14.98 -25.60
N PHE A 15 -19.42 14.56 -25.60
CA PHE A 15 -20.21 14.41 -24.37
C PHE A 15 -19.80 13.19 -23.53
N LEU A 16 -19.34 12.11 -24.16
CA LEU A 16 -18.80 10.94 -23.46
C LEU A 16 -17.44 11.22 -22.81
N ALA A 17 -16.62 12.08 -23.41
CA ALA A 17 -15.39 12.55 -22.80
C ALA A 17 -15.65 13.50 -21.61
N PHE A 18 -16.72 14.30 -21.64
CA PHE A 18 -17.05 15.24 -20.55
C PHE A 18 -17.60 14.54 -19.30
N PHE A 19 -18.36 13.44 -19.47
CA PHE A 19 -18.83 12.62 -18.34
C PHE A 19 -17.71 11.87 -17.59
N LEU A 20 -16.55 11.66 -18.22
CA LEU A 20 -15.38 11.07 -17.57
C LEU A 20 -14.62 12.09 -16.69
N ILE A 21 -14.82 13.40 -16.88
CA ILE A 21 -14.15 14.44 -16.08
C ILE A 21 -15.06 14.98 -14.96
N THR A 22 -16.38 14.79 -15.05
CA THR A 22 -17.34 15.22 -14.03
C THR A 22 -17.75 14.12 -13.05
N SER A 23 -17.17 12.92 -13.13
CA SER A 23 -17.17 11.96 -12.02
C SER A 23 -16.09 12.31 -10.97
N CYS A 24 -15.91 13.59 -10.70
CA CYS A 24 -15.45 14.06 -9.40
C CYS A 24 -16.66 13.95 -8.44
N GLY A 25 -17.08 12.71 -8.20
CA GLY A 25 -18.15 12.36 -7.28
C GLY A 25 -17.69 12.65 -5.86
N GLY A 26 -17.78 13.92 -5.47
CA GLY A 26 -17.64 14.39 -4.11
C GLY A 26 -18.77 13.81 -3.25
N GLY A 27 -18.48 12.68 -2.63
CA GLY A 27 -18.85 12.49 -1.24
C GLY A 27 -17.66 12.98 -0.43
N SER A 28 -17.85 14.04 0.36
CA SER A 28 -16.89 14.43 1.41
C SER A 28 -16.94 13.41 2.55
N ASP A 29 -16.71 12.13 2.22
CA ASP A 29 -16.35 11.14 3.21
C ASP A 29 -14.95 11.54 3.63
N SER A 30 -14.85 12.17 4.80
CA SER A 30 -13.57 12.56 5.39
C SER A 30 -12.64 11.35 5.33
N VAL A 31 -11.56 11.48 4.56
CA VAL A 31 -10.53 10.44 4.45
C VAL A 31 -10.06 10.14 5.87
N SER A 32 -10.20 8.89 6.32
CA SER A 32 -9.79 8.51 7.67
C SER A 32 -8.28 8.71 7.82
N THR A 33 -7.88 9.48 8.82
CA THR A 33 -6.48 9.74 9.13
C THR A 33 -5.99 8.76 10.20
N ASN A 34 -4.80 8.20 9.99
CA ASN A 34 -4.05 7.44 10.98
C ASN A 34 -2.97 8.33 11.63
N GLU A 35 -2.69 8.15 12.92
CA GLU A 35 -1.72 8.98 13.65
C GLU A 35 -0.30 8.92 13.05
N HIS A 36 0.12 7.77 12.57
CA HIS A 36 1.49 7.53 12.12
C HIS A 36 1.62 7.51 10.59
N LEU A 37 0.55 7.17 9.88
CA LEU A 37 0.53 7.06 8.42
C LEU A 37 -0.23 8.19 7.73
N GLY A 38 -0.78 9.15 8.50
CA GLY A 38 -1.55 10.27 7.97
C GLY A 38 -2.79 9.79 7.20
N GLU A 39 -3.09 10.44 6.09
CA GLU A 39 -4.27 10.12 5.26
C GLU A 39 -4.04 8.90 4.35
N LEU A 40 -2.80 8.39 4.24
CA LEU A 40 -2.41 7.34 3.30
C LEU A 40 -3.31 6.09 3.39
N PRO A 41 -3.60 5.52 4.59
CA PRO A 41 -4.50 4.37 4.70
C PRO A 41 -5.93 4.69 4.26
N GLY A 42 -6.44 5.88 4.59
CA GLY A 42 -7.79 6.30 4.23
C GLY A 42 -7.97 6.48 2.73
N ILE A 43 -6.98 7.08 2.06
CA ILE A 43 -6.98 7.23 0.59
C ILE A 43 -7.07 5.84 -0.05
N ALA A 44 -6.19 4.93 0.36
CA ALA A 44 -6.17 3.57 -0.17
C ALA A 44 -7.46 2.79 0.13
N LYS A 45 -8.02 2.95 1.34
CA LYS A 45 -9.27 2.29 1.75
C LYS A 45 -10.45 2.72 0.89
N ASN A 46 -10.56 4.01 0.58
CA ASN A 46 -11.61 4.54 -0.31
C ASN A 46 -11.57 3.87 -1.69
N TYR A 47 -10.38 3.78 -2.31
CA TYR A 47 -10.23 3.09 -3.59
C TYR A 47 -10.47 1.59 -3.47
N SER A 48 -10.00 0.95 -2.40
CA SER A 48 -10.27 -0.48 -2.14
C SER A 48 -11.76 -0.79 -2.10
N ASP A 49 -12.55 0.04 -1.40
CA ASP A 49 -14.00 -0.13 -1.30
C ASP A 49 -14.69 0.06 -2.66
N LYS A 50 -14.27 1.06 -3.45
CA LYS A 50 -14.75 1.27 -4.82
C LYS A 50 -14.45 0.08 -5.72
N MET A 51 -13.24 -0.48 -5.63
CA MET A 51 -12.83 -1.66 -6.41
C MET A 51 -13.62 -2.91 -6.00
N VAL A 52 -13.88 -3.12 -4.71
CA VAL A 52 -14.74 -4.22 -4.24
C VAL A 52 -16.15 -4.08 -4.79
N ALA A 53 -16.75 -2.89 -4.70
CA ALA A 53 -18.07 -2.63 -5.26
C ALA A 53 -18.12 -2.88 -6.77
N LYS A 54 -17.12 -2.41 -7.52
CA LYS A 54 -17.01 -2.60 -8.97
C LYS A 54 -16.85 -4.08 -9.34
N LYS A 55 -16.08 -4.84 -8.57
CA LYS A 55 -15.90 -6.29 -8.76
C LYS A 55 -17.19 -7.07 -8.56
N GLU A 56 -18.00 -6.71 -7.56
CA GLU A 56 -19.32 -7.31 -7.37
C GLU A 56 -20.29 -6.91 -8.50
N GLU A 57 -20.25 -5.66 -8.99
CA GLU A 57 -21.04 -5.22 -10.14
C GLU A 57 -20.71 -6.04 -11.40
N ILE A 58 -19.42 -6.30 -11.66
CA ILE A 58 -18.96 -7.14 -12.79
C ILE A 58 -19.48 -8.57 -12.64
N LYS A 59 -19.35 -9.18 -11.45
CA LYS A 59 -19.77 -10.57 -11.21
C LYS A 59 -21.27 -10.80 -11.42
N LEU A 60 -22.09 -9.83 -11.06
CA LEU A 60 -23.55 -9.93 -11.15
C LEU A 60 -24.08 -9.58 -12.54
N ASN A 61 -23.24 -9.06 -13.43
CA ASN A 61 -23.65 -8.60 -14.75
C ASN A 61 -23.60 -9.74 -15.77
N THR A 62 -24.75 -10.04 -16.37
CA THR A 62 -24.89 -11.10 -17.39
C THR A 62 -24.69 -10.58 -18.82
N ASP A 63 -24.67 -9.26 -19.01
CA ASP A 63 -24.40 -8.62 -20.29
C ASP A 63 -22.88 -8.48 -20.48
N GLN A 64 -22.35 -9.12 -21.53
CA GLN A 64 -20.91 -9.17 -21.79
C GLN A 64 -20.31 -7.80 -22.13
N ASP A 65 -21.00 -6.98 -22.90
CA ASP A 65 -20.51 -5.66 -23.32
C ASP A 65 -20.48 -4.72 -22.11
N LYS A 66 -21.53 -4.77 -21.28
CA LYS A 66 -21.58 -4.01 -20.04
C LYS A 66 -20.54 -4.49 -19.04
N ALA A 67 -20.32 -5.80 -18.90
CA ALA A 67 -19.27 -6.35 -18.04
C ALA A 67 -17.86 -5.92 -18.50
N PHE A 68 -17.60 -5.92 -19.81
CA PHE A 68 -16.34 -5.43 -20.37
C PHE A 68 -16.11 -3.95 -20.06
N LYS A 69 -17.15 -3.10 -20.20
CA LYS A 69 -17.06 -1.69 -19.82
C LYS A 69 -16.72 -1.50 -18.34
N LEU A 70 -17.41 -2.23 -17.45
CA LEU A 70 -17.15 -2.18 -16.01
C LEU A 70 -15.74 -2.65 -15.65
N TYR A 71 -15.22 -3.65 -16.36
CA TYR A 71 -13.85 -4.10 -16.20
C TYR A 71 -12.85 -3.00 -16.58
N LYS A 72 -13.08 -2.27 -17.68
CA LYS A 72 -12.25 -1.13 -18.07
C LYS A 72 -12.31 0.02 -17.06
N GLU A 73 -13.49 0.30 -16.51
CA GLU A 73 -13.63 1.26 -15.40
C GLU A 73 -12.84 0.82 -14.16
N SER A 74 -12.80 -0.48 -13.87
CA SER A 74 -12.02 -1.03 -12.75
C SER A 74 -10.51 -0.88 -12.97
N GLU A 75 -10.00 -1.09 -14.18
CA GLU A 75 -8.58 -0.88 -14.48
C GLU A 75 -8.18 0.60 -14.30
N ILE A 76 -9.04 1.53 -14.74
CA ILE A 76 -8.81 2.97 -14.53
C ILE A 76 -8.80 3.32 -13.04
N LEU A 77 -9.70 2.74 -12.25
CA LEU A 77 -9.73 2.96 -10.80
C LEU A 77 -8.48 2.45 -10.09
N GLU A 78 -7.90 1.34 -10.55
CA GLU A 78 -6.65 0.78 -10.01
C GLU A 78 -5.46 1.72 -10.32
N GLU A 79 -5.36 2.20 -11.56
CA GLU A 79 -4.33 3.19 -11.95
C GLU A 79 -4.46 4.51 -11.16
N GLU A 80 -5.69 4.99 -10.96
CA GLU A 80 -5.95 6.17 -10.14
C GLU A 80 -5.55 5.96 -8.68
N ALA A 81 -5.84 4.77 -8.11
CA ALA A 81 -5.50 4.43 -6.74
C ALA A 81 -3.98 4.44 -6.53
N GLU A 82 -3.23 3.75 -7.40
CA GLU A 82 -1.77 3.69 -7.34
C GLU A 82 -1.18 5.10 -7.42
N LYS A 83 -1.62 5.89 -8.41
CA LYS A 83 -1.15 7.26 -8.60
C LYS A 83 -1.44 8.15 -7.39
N LYS A 84 -2.65 8.08 -6.82
CA LYS A 84 -3.02 8.93 -5.67
C LYS A 84 -2.24 8.60 -4.41
N VAL A 85 -2.00 7.32 -4.16
CA VAL A 85 -1.21 6.85 -3.02
C VAL A 85 0.25 7.28 -3.17
N GLU A 86 0.82 7.13 -4.37
CA GLU A 86 2.20 7.55 -4.66
C GLU A 86 2.37 9.07 -4.55
N GLU A 87 1.49 9.85 -5.21
CA GLU A 87 1.49 11.32 -5.16
C GLU A 87 1.39 11.82 -3.71
N HIS A 88 0.51 11.21 -2.91
CA HIS A 88 0.34 11.60 -1.51
C HIS A 88 1.61 11.34 -0.69
N LEU A 89 2.24 10.17 -0.85
CA LEU A 89 3.47 9.85 -0.13
C LEU A 89 4.64 10.75 -0.52
N VAL A 90 4.73 11.13 -1.81
CA VAL A 90 5.74 12.08 -2.29
C VAL A 90 5.53 13.47 -1.69
N ALA A 91 4.28 13.93 -1.62
CA ALA A 91 3.93 15.22 -1.05
C ALA A 91 4.05 15.25 0.48
N HIS A 92 3.84 14.12 1.15
CA HIS A 92 3.85 13.99 2.60
C HIS A 92 4.72 12.79 3.03
N PRO A 93 6.07 12.92 2.98
CA PRO A 93 6.96 11.84 3.37
C PRO A 93 6.72 11.38 4.83
N ILE A 94 6.48 10.09 5.01
CA ILE A 94 6.18 9.51 6.32
C ILE A 94 7.47 8.92 6.92
N ASN A 95 7.90 9.48 8.04
CA ASN A 95 9.09 9.08 8.79
C ASN A 95 8.73 8.78 10.24
N ASN A 96 9.67 8.21 11.01
CA ASN A 96 9.50 7.90 12.43
C ASN A 96 8.34 6.93 12.71
N ILE A 97 8.20 5.89 11.87
CA ILE A 97 7.21 4.84 12.09
C ILE A 97 7.47 4.15 13.43
N PRO A 98 6.47 4.07 14.33
CA PRO A 98 6.64 3.38 15.60
C PRO A 98 6.95 1.89 15.41
N PHE A 99 7.80 1.37 16.28
CA PHE A 99 8.17 -0.03 16.25
C PHE A 99 8.50 -0.56 17.64
N GLU A 100 8.47 -1.89 17.74
CA GLU A 100 8.90 -2.62 18.93
C GLU A 100 9.70 -3.86 18.53
N MET A 101 10.81 -4.10 19.21
CA MET A 101 11.63 -5.30 19.05
C MET A 101 11.26 -6.33 20.10
N ILE A 102 10.49 -7.34 19.71
CA ILE A 102 10.12 -8.48 20.57
C ILE A 102 11.17 -9.60 20.48
N SER A 103 11.92 -9.65 19.37
CA SER A 103 13.02 -10.58 19.16
C SER A 103 14.37 -9.88 19.28
N GLU A 104 15.37 -10.65 19.73
CA GLU A 104 16.77 -10.24 19.57
C GLU A 104 17.18 -10.33 18.10
N TYR A 105 17.72 -9.24 17.58
CA TYR A 105 18.28 -9.13 16.24
C TYR A 105 19.77 -8.78 16.35
N PRO A 106 20.61 -9.10 15.34
CA PRO A 106 22.03 -8.73 15.34
C PRO A 106 22.25 -7.24 15.02
N PHE A 107 21.24 -6.40 15.25
CA PHE A 107 21.24 -4.97 15.00
C PHE A 107 20.29 -4.26 15.96
N THR A 108 20.45 -2.95 16.10
CA THR A 108 19.47 -2.03 16.65
C THR A 108 18.87 -1.18 15.53
N ILE A 109 17.62 -0.78 15.69
CA ILE A 109 16.93 0.09 14.74
C ILE A 109 17.11 1.54 15.19
N LYS A 110 17.56 2.41 14.29
CA LYS A 110 17.64 3.86 14.53
C LYS A 110 16.32 4.54 14.22
N ASP A 111 15.80 4.28 13.03
CA ASP A 111 14.55 4.86 12.53
C ASP A 111 13.91 3.96 11.47
N ILE A 112 12.62 4.16 11.28
CA ILE A 112 11.83 3.52 10.23
C ILE A 112 11.02 4.60 9.51
N ALA A 113 10.93 4.47 8.19
CA ALA A 113 10.13 5.34 7.34
C ALA A 113 9.39 4.54 6.28
N VAL A 114 8.37 5.13 5.67
CA VAL A 114 7.74 4.58 4.46
C VAL A 114 8.66 4.90 3.28
N LYS A 115 9.11 3.88 2.57
CA LYS A 115 10.02 4.01 1.41
C LYS A 115 9.25 4.24 0.11
N ARG A 116 8.21 3.45 -0.11
CA ARG A 116 7.28 3.55 -1.24
C ARG A 116 5.95 2.91 -0.89
N CYS A 117 4.91 3.26 -1.62
CA CYS A 117 3.59 2.69 -1.43
C CYS A 117 2.88 2.58 -2.79
N SER A 118 2.15 1.48 -2.98
CA SER A 118 1.12 1.31 -3.99
C SER A 118 -0.21 1.07 -3.28
N ASP A 119 -1.28 0.92 -4.05
CA ASP A 119 -2.61 0.53 -3.56
C ASP A 119 -2.60 -0.84 -2.84
N THR A 120 -1.73 -1.76 -3.28
CA THR A 120 -1.66 -3.15 -2.81
C THR A 120 -0.51 -3.44 -1.84
N ARG A 121 0.48 -2.56 -1.71
CA ARG A 121 1.67 -2.77 -0.88
C ARG A 121 2.18 -1.46 -0.28
N ILE A 122 2.54 -1.49 1.00
CA ILE A 122 3.39 -0.46 1.60
C ILE A 122 4.77 -1.05 1.89
N GLU A 123 5.83 -0.38 1.45
CA GLU A 123 7.22 -0.74 1.77
C GLU A 123 7.79 0.23 2.81
N PHE A 124 8.36 -0.35 3.84
CA PHE A 124 9.10 0.37 4.87
C PHE A 124 10.60 0.22 4.63
N LYS A 125 11.36 1.23 5.04
CA LYS A 125 12.81 1.18 5.22
C LYS A 125 13.14 1.34 6.70
N ALA A 126 14.06 0.53 7.20
CA ALA A 126 14.61 0.62 8.54
C ALA A 126 16.12 0.87 8.43
N ASN A 127 16.58 1.98 9.02
CA ASN A 127 18.01 2.22 9.17
C ASN A 127 18.47 1.54 10.46
N VAL A 128 19.44 0.64 10.35
CA VAL A 128 19.89 -0.19 11.47
C VAL A 128 21.39 -0.13 11.66
N THR A 129 21.84 -0.33 12.90
CA THR A 129 23.26 -0.47 13.25
C THR A 129 23.52 -1.86 13.75
N MET A 130 24.48 -2.53 13.14
CA MET A 130 24.88 -3.89 13.53
C MET A 130 25.48 -3.90 14.94
N THR A 131 24.99 -4.79 15.80
CA THR A 131 25.49 -4.97 17.18
C THR A 131 26.56 -6.05 17.28
N LYS A 132 26.75 -6.83 16.21
CA LYS A 132 27.79 -7.86 16.11
C LYS A 132 28.08 -8.17 14.65
N ASN A 133 29.22 -8.80 14.40
CA ASN A 133 29.54 -9.35 13.08
C ASN A 133 28.49 -10.38 12.65
N TYR A 134 28.01 -10.28 11.40
CA TYR A 134 26.98 -11.17 10.86
C TYR A 134 27.39 -11.69 9.48
N PRO A 135 27.32 -13.02 9.24
CA PRO A 135 28.06 -13.65 8.17
C PRO A 135 27.60 -13.22 6.77
N LYS A 136 26.31 -13.32 6.44
CA LYS A 136 25.68 -12.90 5.15
C LYS A 136 24.16 -12.83 5.30
N ARG A 137 23.49 -12.08 4.42
CA ARG A 137 22.01 -12.05 4.26
C ARG A 137 21.27 -11.79 5.57
N LEU A 138 21.09 -10.52 5.88
CA LEU A 138 20.32 -10.10 7.02
C LEU A 138 18.84 -10.01 6.66
N PHE A 139 18.00 -10.61 7.50
CA PHE A 139 16.55 -10.52 7.39
C PHE A 139 15.95 -10.14 8.74
N ALA A 140 14.88 -9.35 8.69
CA ALA A 140 14.01 -9.07 9.82
C ALA A 140 12.57 -9.41 9.45
N TYR A 141 11.82 -9.94 10.40
CA TYR A 141 10.43 -10.31 10.24
C TYR A 141 9.55 -9.32 10.98
N ILE A 142 8.56 -8.77 10.28
CA ILE A 142 7.72 -7.69 10.80
C ILE A 142 6.23 -8.05 10.74
N LYS A 143 5.47 -7.55 11.72
CA LYS A 143 4.00 -7.52 11.70
C LYS A 143 3.53 -6.08 11.84
N ALA A 144 2.51 -5.69 11.08
CA ALA A 144 1.78 -4.44 11.33
C ALA A 144 0.62 -4.74 12.28
N VAL A 145 0.53 -3.99 13.37
CA VAL A 145 -0.48 -4.21 14.42
C VAL A 145 -1.23 -2.94 14.79
N ASP A 146 -2.41 -3.12 15.38
CA ASP A 146 -3.19 -2.05 16.03
C ASP A 146 -2.75 -1.83 17.49
N VAL A 147 -3.45 -0.94 18.18
CA VAL A 147 -3.23 -0.57 19.59
C VAL A 147 -3.38 -1.76 20.56
N ASP A 148 -4.23 -2.73 20.21
CA ASP A 148 -4.47 -3.93 21.01
C ASP A 148 -3.46 -5.05 20.68
N GLY A 149 -2.56 -4.82 19.71
CA GLY A 149 -1.58 -5.80 19.23
C GLY A 149 -2.14 -6.81 18.25
N ASN A 150 -3.37 -6.60 17.73
CA ASN A 150 -3.93 -7.45 16.69
C ASN A 150 -3.23 -7.19 15.36
N GLN A 151 -3.01 -8.27 14.63
CA GLN A 151 -2.42 -8.17 13.30
C GLN A 151 -3.42 -7.59 12.29
N LEU A 152 -2.96 -6.57 11.56
CA LEU A 152 -3.78 -5.86 10.58
C LEU A 152 -3.72 -6.50 9.18
N THR A 153 -2.55 -6.96 8.75
CA THR A 153 -2.34 -7.46 7.38
C THR A 153 -2.47 -8.98 7.30
N ARG A 154 -2.91 -9.49 6.15
CA ARG A 154 -3.02 -10.96 5.92
C ARG A 154 -1.66 -11.66 5.93
N LYS A 155 -0.62 -10.95 5.49
CA LYS A 155 0.75 -11.45 5.45
C LYS A 155 1.65 -10.59 6.32
N ASN A 156 2.53 -11.28 7.05
CA ASN A 156 3.68 -10.67 7.72
C ASN A 156 4.68 -10.18 6.67
N GLY A 157 5.45 -9.15 7.01
CA GLY A 157 6.52 -8.64 6.16
C GLY A 157 7.86 -9.29 6.44
N VAL A 158 8.73 -9.29 5.43
CA VAL A 158 10.15 -9.63 5.57
C VAL A 158 10.94 -8.44 5.07
N MET A 159 11.78 -7.88 5.93
CA MET A 159 12.76 -6.87 5.56
C MET A 159 14.10 -7.53 5.28
N GLY A 160 14.78 -7.10 4.22
CA GLY A 160 16.12 -7.54 3.88
C GLY A 160 17.01 -6.38 3.47
N GLU A 161 18.32 -6.60 3.50
CA GLU A 161 19.27 -5.60 3.01
C GLU A 161 19.06 -5.32 1.52
N SER A 162 18.86 -4.03 1.17
CA SER A 162 18.43 -3.58 -0.16
C SER A 162 19.31 -4.08 -1.31
N SER A 163 20.61 -4.28 -1.10
CA SER A 163 21.55 -4.73 -2.14
C SER A 163 21.67 -6.26 -2.25
N PHE A 164 21.00 -7.02 -1.38
CA PHE A 164 21.16 -8.47 -1.22
C PHE A 164 22.62 -8.93 -1.29
N SER A 165 23.50 -8.10 -0.76
CA SER A 165 24.93 -8.25 -0.92
C SER A 165 25.36 -9.54 -0.23
N LYS A 166 26.19 -10.34 -0.90
CA LYS A 166 26.80 -11.55 -0.30
C LYS A 166 27.92 -11.18 0.70
N LYS A 167 27.99 -9.92 1.11
CA LYS A 167 29.00 -9.43 2.06
C LYS A 167 28.58 -9.83 3.47
N SER A 168 29.59 -9.97 4.32
CA SER A 168 29.43 -10.00 5.76
C SER A 168 29.25 -8.59 6.28
N PHE A 169 28.44 -8.45 7.32
CA PHE A 169 28.25 -7.21 8.03
C PHE A 169 29.15 -7.15 9.25
N LYS A 170 29.75 -5.99 9.49
CA LYS A 170 30.60 -5.76 10.66
C LYS A 170 29.81 -5.11 11.79
N GLU A 171 30.22 -5.36 13.02
CA GLU A 171 29.73 -4.59 14.18
C GLU A 171 29.94 -3.08 13.96
N GLY A 172 28.94 -2.28 14.34
CA GLY A 172 28.91 -0.83 14.13
C GLY A 172 28.59 -0.39 12.70
N GLU A 173 28.48 -1.30 11.73
CA GLU A 173 28.09 -0.96 10.36
C GLU A 173 26.62 -0.50 10.31
N GLU A 174 26.37 0.59 9.57
CA GLU A 174 25.03 1.09 9.31
C GLU A 174 24.53 0.57 7.97
N ILE A 175 23.30 0.05 7.96
CA ILE A 175 22.69 -0.56 6.78
C ILE A 175 21.20 -0.22 6.71
N GLU A 176 20.67 -0.21 5.48
CA GLU A 176 19.24 -0.10 5.22
C GLU A 176 18.65 -1.49 5.02
N LEU A 177 17.59 -1.80 5.78
CA LEU A 177 16.69 -2.91 5.49
C LEU A 177 15.42 -2.38 4.87
N SER A 178 14.90 -3.04 3.83
CA SER A 178 13.60 -2.71 3.28
C SER A 178 12.71 -3.94 3.12
N GLY A 179 11.42 -3.73 3.28
CA GLY A 179 10.43 -4.81 3.20
C GLY A 179 9.01 -4.28 3.22
N SER A 180 8.10 -5.09 2.70
CA SER A 180 6.69 -4.71 2.52
C SER A 180 5.75 -5.57 3.33
N VAL A 181 4.61 -4.99 3.71
CA VAL A 181 3.42 -5.71 4.20
C VAL A 181 2.30 -5.62 3.15
N ASP A 182 1.08 -6.04 3.46
CA ASP A 182 -0.07 -5.81 2.57
C ASP A 182 -0.42 -4.31 2.47
N GLY A 183 -1.42 -4.00 1.65
CA GLY A 183 -1.66 -2.64 1.19
C GLY A 183 -2.03 -1.66 2.31
N PRO A 184 -1.79 -0.36 2.08
CA PRO A 184 -2.12 0.70 3.03
C PRO A 184 -3.60 0.70 3.48
N ALA A 185 -4.52 0.19 2.66
CA ALA A 185 -5.94 0.07 3.02
C ALA A 185 -6.21 -0.80 4.27
N ASP A 186 -5.34 -1.78 4.56
CA ASP A 186 -5.46 -2.63 5.75
C ASP A 186 -4.94 -1.93 7.02
N LEU A 187 -4.29 -0.77 6.88
CA LEU A 187 -3.53 -0.09 7.94
C LEU A 187 -4.25 1.13 8.53
N VAL A 188 -5.58 1.22 8.39
CA VAL A 188 -6.37 2.35 8.93
C VAL A 188 -6.17 2.50 10.44
N ASN A 189 -6.09 1.39 11.17
CA ASN A 189 -5.89 1.35 12.62
C ASN A 189 -4.43 1.02 13.00
N PHE A 190 -3.47 1.32 12.13
CA PHE A 190 -2.06 1.04 12.39
C PHE A 190 -1.52 1.79 13.61
N GLU A 191 -0.87 1.05 14.50
CA GLU A 191 -0.15 1.58 15.66
C GLU A 191 1.36 1.49 15.41
N LYS A 192 1.87 0.28 15.15
CA LYS A 192 3.32 0.04 15.09
C LYS A 192 3.71 -1.19 14.30
N LEU A 193 5.00 -1.28 13.98
CA LEU A 193 5.65 -2.49 13.50
C LEU A 193 6.22 -3.32 14.65
N LEU A 194 5.82 -4.59 14.74
CA LEU A 194 6.46 -5.56 15.64
C LEU A 194 7.54 -6.35 14.91
N PHE A 195 8.77 -6.27 15.39
CA PHE A 195 9.88 -7.10 14.94
C PHE A 195 9.88 -8.41 15.72
N VAL A 196 9.51 -9.49 15.04
CA VAL A 196 9.22 -10.80 15.65
C VAL A 196 10.24 -11.86 15.24
N THR A 197 10.25 -13.03 15.89
CA THR A 197 11.12 -14.14 15.46
C THR A 197 10.64 -14.76 14.14
N LYS A 198 11.49 -15.55 13.49
CA LYS A 198 11.10 -16.31 12.29
C LYS A 198 10.00 -17.34 12.61
N GLU A 199 10.04 -17.92 13.79
CA GLU A 199 9.06 -18.90 14.27
C GLU A 199 7.69 -18.23 14.41
N GLU A 200 7.65 -17.04 15.01
CA GLU A 200 6.44 -16.23 15.16
C GLU A 200 5.90 -15.75 13.81
N TYR A 201 6.78 -15.39 12.87
CA TYR A 201 6.42 -15.07 11.49
C TYR A 201 5.74 -16.25 10.77
N ASN A 202 6.21 -17.47 11.00
CA ASN A 202 5.71 -18.68 10.33
C ASN A 202 4.40 -19.21 10.91
N LYS A 203 3.94 -18.70 12.06
CA LYS A 203 2.63 -19.08 12.61
C LYS A 203 1.55 -18.61 11.62
N ARG A 204 0.77 -19.58 11.12
CA ARG A 204 -0.35 -19.29 10.21
C ARG A 204 -1.36 -18.42 10.94
N ILE A 205 -1.64 -17.25 10.37
CA ILE A 205 -2.71 -16.40 10.86
C ILE A 205 -4.02 -16.91 10.25
N LYS A 206 -5.04 -17.12 11.08
CA LYS A 206 -6.43 -17.24 10.64
C LYS A 206 -7.03 -15.85 10.73
N ILE A 207 -7.10 -15.14 9.61
CA ILE A 207 -7.94 -13.94 9.44
C ILE A 207 -9.20 -14.37 8.72
#